data_AF-A0A535FHZ0-F1
#
_entry.id   AF-A0A535FHZ0-F1
#
_cell.length_a   1.000
_cell.length_b   1.000
_cell.length_c   1.000
_cell.angle_alpha   90.00
_cell.angle_beta   90.00
_cell.angle_gamma   90.00
#
_symmetry.space_group_name_H-M   'P 1'
#
loop_
_entity.id
_entity.type
_entity.pdbx_description
1 polymer ?
#
loop_
_entity_poly.entity_id
_entity_poly.type
_entity_poly.pdbx_seq_one_letter_code
_entity_poly.pdbx_strand_id
1 'polypeptide(L)' 'MTTQADTYSNVNTVLPEGASIFSRKVARSGHISYEGRPYFISKALAGRYIRLVVLGDRLIIDASIPLHKEYPLL' A
#
# COMPACT_ATOMS: atom_id res chain seq x y z
N MET A 1 -11.98 -8.59 -25.25
CA MET A 1 -11.04 -8.62 -24.11
C MET A 1 -11.48 -7.54 -23.14
N THR A 2 -12.16 -7.92 -22.07
CA THR A 2 -12.78 -7.01 -21.10
C THR A 2 -11.78 -6.66 -20.00
N THR A 3 -11.24 -5.44 -20.01
CA THR A 3 -10.47 -4.91 -18.89
C THR A 3 -11.46 -4.26 -17.92
N GLN A 4 -11.88 -5.03 -16.93
CA GLN A 4 -12.74 -4.60 -15.84
C GLN A 4 -11.92 -3.67 -14.95
N ALA A 5 -12.16 -2.36 -15.09
CA ALA A 5 -11.63 -1.36 -14.17
C ALA A 5 -12.42 -1.49 -12.86
N ASP A 6 -11.84 -2.22 -11.91
CA ASP A 6 -12.39 -2.35 -10.57
C ASP A 6 -12.60 -0.96 -9.94
N THR A 7 -13.87 -0.62 -9.79
CA THR A 7 -14.36 0.58 -9.14
C THR A 7 -14.26 0.37 -7.62
N TYR A 8 -13.16 0.78 -7.00
CA TYR A 8 -13.03 0.77 -5.54
C TYR A 8 -13.60 2.07 -4.95
N SER A 9 -14.86 1.98 -4.52
CA SER A 9 -15.47 2.67 -3.38
C SER A 9 -15.04 4.12 -3.10
N ASN A 10 -15.99 4.99 -3.44
CA ASN A 10 -16.16 6.40 -3.13
C ASN A 10 -16.01 6.69 -1.62
N VAL A 11 -14.78 6.94 -1.17
CA VAL A 11 -14.52 7.90 -0.09
C VAL A 11 -13.87 9.07 -0.80
N ASN A 12 -14.58 10.19 -0.90
CA ASN A 12 -14.03 11.48 -1.32
C ASN A 12 -12.98 11.95 -0.30
N THR A 13 -11.87 11.23 -0.17
CA THR A 13 -10.64 11.81 0.36
C THR A 13 -10.13 12.72 -0.73
N VAL A 14 -10.46 14.01 -0.61
CA VAL A 14 -9.83 15.07 -1.40
C VAL A 14 -8.33 14.87 -1.25
N LEU A 15 -7.70 14.36 -2.30
CA LEU A 15 -6.27 14.20 -2.31
C LEU A 15 -5.68 15.61 -2.33
N PRO A 16 -4.70 15.90 -1.46
CA PRO A 16 -4.03 17.18 -1.50
C PRO A 16 -3.44 17.41 -2.90
N GLU A 17 -3.49 18.65 -3.36
CA GLU A 17 -2.97 19.05 -4.67
C GLU A 17 -1.50 18.64 -4.81
N GLY A 18 -1.15 18.05 -5.95
CA GLY A 18 0.19 17.49 -6.19
C GLY A 18 0.40 16.05 -5.69
N ALA A 19 -0.61 15.41 -5.10
CA ALA A 19 -0.52 13.99 -4.75
C ALA A 19 -0.56 13.08 -5.99
N SER A 20 0.39 12.16 -6.09
CA SER A 20 0.40 11.08 -7.10
C SER A 20 0.03 9.75 -6.48
N ILE A 21 -0.94 9.04 -7.05
CA ILE A 21 -1.37 7.72 -6.55
C ILE A 21 -0.87 6.61 -7.46
N PHE A 22 -0.33 5.57 -6.85
CA PHE A 22 0.08 4.35 -7.52
C PHE A 22 -0.52 3.13 -6.81
N SER A 23 -0.86 2.12 -7.59
CA SER A 23 -1.07 0.77 -7.06
C SER A 23 0.22 -0.03 -7.21
N ARG A 24 0.69 -0.63 -6.11
CA ARG A 24 1.92 -1.42 -6.08
C ARG A 24 1.70 -2.71 -5.31
N LYS A 25 2.25 -3.80 -5.86
CA LYS A 25 2.27 -5.10 -5.20
C LYS A 25 3.40 -5.15 -4.18
N VAL A 26 3.10 -5.56 -2.96
CA VAL A 26 4.13 -5.80 -1.94
C VAL A 26 4.88 -7.08 -2.27
N ALA A 27 6.21 -7.00 -2.29
CA ALA A 27 7.09 -8.15 -2.50
C ALA A 27 6.95 -9.18 -1.36
N ARG A 28 7.39 -10.42 -1.59
CA ARG A 28 7.41 -11.45 -0.53
C ARG A 28 8.24 -11.04 0.69
N SER A 29 9.23 -10.17 0.50
CA SER A 29 10.05 -9.60 1.56
C SER A 29 9.31 -8.55 2.40
N GLY A 30 8.08 -8.17 2.04
CA GLY A 30 7.32 -7.10 2.67
C GLY A 30 7.66 -5.70 2.17
N HIS A 31 8.46 -5.58 1.11
CA HIS A 31 8.91 -4.30 0.56
C HIS A 31 8.12 -3.89 -0.68
N ILE A 32 8.17 -2.60 -0.98
CA ILE A 32 7.80 -2.02 -2.26
C ILE A 32 8.95 -1.17 -2.79
N SER A 33 8.99 -0.92 -4.10
CA SER A 33 9.99 -0.02 -4.69
C SER A 33 9.32 1.26 -5.19
N TYR A 34 9.94 2.41 -4.88
CA TYR A 34 9.60 3.71 -5.42
C TYR A 34 10.89 4.43 -5.85
N GLU A 35 10.94 4.94 -7.09
CA GLU A 35 12.14 5.57 -7.66
C GLU A 35 13.44 4.75 -7.49
N GLY A 36 13.34 3.43 -7.70
CA GLY A 36 14.46 2.51 -7.56
C GLY A 36 14.89 2.23 -6.12
N ARG A 37 14.27 2.86 -5.11
CA ARG A 37 14.56 2.67 -3.69
C ARG A 37 13.54 1.73 -3.04
N PRO A 38 13.97 0.73 -2.25
CA PRO A 38 13.07 -0.15 -1.53
C PRO A 38 12.60 0.47 -0.21
N TYR A 39 11.32 0.28 0.11
CA TYR A 39 10.69 0.69 1.37
C TYR A 39 10.01 -0.53 2.00
N PHE A 40 10.29 -0.79 3.28
CA PHE A 40 9.65 -1.88 4.01
C PHE A 40 8.25 -1.45 4.48
N ILE A 41 7.24 -2.28 4.19
CA ILE A 41 5.85 -2.04 4.60
C ILE A 41 5.46 -3.03 5.70
N SER A 42 5.30 -4.30 5.33
CA SER A 42 5.00 -5.41 6.24
C SER A 42 5.01 -6.71 5.47
N LYS A 43 5.56 -7.78 6.08
CA LYS A 43 5.43 -9.13 5.52
C LYS A 43 3.99 -9.63 5.52
N ALA A 44 3.13 -9.12 6.40
CA ALA A 44 1.72 -9.50 6.45
C ALA A 44 0.94 -9.06 5.20
N LEU A 45 1.47 -8.08 4.46
CA LEU A 45 0.88 -7.58 3.21
C LEU A 45 1.53 -8.18 1.96
N ALA A 46 2.47 -9.12 2.09
CA ALA A 46 3.15 -9.74 0.96
C ALA A 46 2.15 -10.28 -0.09
N GLY A 47 2.38 -9.93 -1.35
CA GLY A 47 1.54 -10.33 -2.47
C GLY A 47 0.26 -9.51 -2.66
N ARG A 48 -0.09 -8.62 -1.73
CA ARG A 48 -1.25 -7.73 -1.88
C ARG A 48 -0.87 -6.48 -2.67
N TYR A 49 -1.80 -5.98 -3.47
CA TYR A 49 -1.71 -4.64 -4.04
C TYR A 49 -2.20 -3.65 -3.00
N ILE A 50 -1.42 -2.59 -2.77
CA ILE A 50 -1.73 -1.52 -1.83
C ILE A 50 -1.70 -0.17 -2.56
N ARG A 51 -2.39 0.81 -1.98
CA ARG A 51 -2.36 2.19 -2.45
C ARG A 51 -1.13 2.89 -1.87
N LEU A 52 -0.36 3.50 -2.78
CA LEU A 52 0.80 4.32 -2.48
C LEU A 52 0.51 5.73 -2.94
N VAL A 53 0.70 6.71 -2.05
CA VAL A 53 0.48 8.13 -2.33
C VAL A 53 1.81 8.86 -2.15
N VAL A 54 2.24 9.59 -3.17
CA VAL A 54 3.41 10.47 -3.10
C VAL A 54 2.92 11.89 -3.00
N LEU A 55 3.39 12.63 -2.00
CA LEU A 55 3.05 14.03 -1.82
C LEU A 55 4.28 14.80 -1.36
N GLY A 56 4.79 15.68 -2.21
CA GLY A 56 6.06 16.38 -1.96
C GLY A 56 7.21 15.39 -1.79
N ASP A 57 7.82 15.39 -0.63
CA ASP A 57 8.94 14.51 -0.23
C ASP A 57 8.47 13.27 0.56
N ARG A 58 7.15 13.01 0.63
CA ARG A 58 6.57 11.96 1.47
C ARG A 58 6.03 10.81 0.64
N LEU A 59 6.38 9.60 1.06
CA LEU A 59 5.79 8.35 0.60
C LEU A 59 4.79 7.86 1.64
N ILE A 60 3.50 7.94 1.33
CA ILE A 60 2.40 7.57 2.22
C ILE A 60 1.84 6.24 1.76
N ILE A 61 1.70 5.31 2.70
CA ILE A 61 1.17 3.97 2.46
C ILE A 61 -0.21 3.89 3.07
N ASP A 62 -1.22 3.85 2.20
CA ASP A 62 -2.62 3.74 2.61
C ASP A 62 -3.03 2.27 2.57
N ALA A 63 -2.75 1.57 3.67
CA ALA A 63 -3.08 0.16 3.85
C ALA A 63 -3.34 -0.17 5.32
N SER A 64 -4.38 -0.97 5.56
CA SER A 64 -4.60 -1.59 6.87
C SER A 64 -3.67 -2.80 7.03
N ILE A 65 -2.84 -2.77 8.07
CA ILE A 65 -1.95 -3.89 8.43
C ILE A 65 -2.66 -4.71 9.51
N PRO A 66 -3.15 -5.92 9.18
CA PRO A 66 -3.76 -6.78 10.20
C PRO A 66 -2.69 -7.18 11.22
N LEU A 67 -2.93 -6.87 12.49
CA LEU A 67 -2.06 -7.25 13.59
C LEU A 67 -2.90 -7.77 14.76
N HIS A 68 -2.91 -9.09 14.94
CA HIS A 68 -3.36 -9.74 16.16
C HIS A 68 -2.30 -10.80 16.50
N LYS A 69 -1.78 -10.76 17.72
CA LYS A 69 -0.74 -11.68 18.19
C LYS A 69 -1.03 -12.03 19.64
N GLU A 70 -1.21 -13.31 19.88
CA GLU A 70 -1.31 -13.87 21.22
C GLU A 70 -0.32 -15.04 21.28
N TYR A 71 0.42 -15.11 22.37
CA TYR A 71 1.39 -16.18 22.62
C TYR A 71 1.14 -16.74 24.01
N PRO A 72 0.84 -18.04 24.15
CA PRO A 72 0.93 -18.68 25.43
C PRO A 72 2.41 -18.77 25.81
N LEU A 73 2.73 -18.37 27.04
CA LEU A 73 4.05 -18.53 27.61
C LEU A 73 4.07 -19.85 28.40
N LEU A 74 5.08 -20.68 28.12
CA LEU A 74 5.52 -21.80 28.95
C LEU A 74 6.82 -21.38 29.66
#